data_AF-A0AAE3KPD5-F1
#
_entry.id   AF-A0AAE3KPD5-F1
#
_cell.length_a   1.000
_cell.length_b   1.000
_cell.length_c   1.000
_cell.angle_alpha   90.00
_cell.angle_beta   90.00
_cell.angle_gamma   90.00
#
_symmetry.space_group_name_H-M   'P 1'
#
loop_
_entity.id
_entity.type
_entity.pdbx_description
1 polymer ?
#
loop_
_entity_poly.entity_id
_entity_poly.type
_entity_poly.pdbx_seq_one_letter_code
_entity_poly.pdbx_strand_id
1 'polypeptide(L)'
;MNFLNSAKLAVLGTVGLSAIGFLGVVNPAEAATVVAGSDYLSSPAGLSFYDFPGIGIVNFQGLPIGPGDTDTIIKRQDCVFSGSSCHTDIEMTDLSLVSTEAINIGGSFFDIFVSLTPQTTSNGKMWINDDGTFSSELNVLFDVSFAPQGSGIGSASCILQNCSFADILTASGQWGSQPPAGAVIVKGLVGNQDANLHTNLSLGDSDFFLAGIVDHDHKTFAGKHRVVVAKTPEPSSALATIFIGLGAMFGLRKNRKSQKD
;
A
#
# COMPACT_ATOMS: atom_id res chain seq x y z
N MET A 1 -41.40 -88.31 -48.38
CA MET A 1 -40.08 -87.93 -48.93
C MET A 1 -40.30 -87.20 -50.24
N ASN A 2 -40.10 -85.88 -50.19
CA ASN A 2 -39.95 -84.86 -51.24
C ASN A 2 -40.47 -83.54 -50.66
N PHE A 3 -39.61 -82.52 -50.60
CA PHE A 3 -39.80 -81.20 -51.24
C PHE A 3 -38.78 -80.19 -50.68
N LEU A 4 -38.05 -79.58 -51.61
CA LEU A 4 -37.21 -78.39 -51.48
C LEU A 4 -38.03 -77.13 -51.21
N ASN A 5 -37.35 -76.08 -50.73
CA ASN A 5 -37.65 -74.63 -50.67
C ASN A 5 -37.50 -74.11 -49.22
N SER A 6 -36.97 -72.92 -48.91
CA SER A 6 -36.65 -71.73 -49.70
C SER A 6 -35.67 -70.87 -48.88
N ALA A 7 -34.81 -70.11 -49.55
CA ALA A 7 -34.03 -69.05 -48.93
C ALA A 7 -34.94 -67.95 -48.35
N LYS A 8 -34.52 -67.32 -47.24
CA LYS A 8 -34.98 -65.99 -46.81
C LYS A 8 -33.80 -65.13 -46.40
N LEU A 9 -33.82 -63.94 -47.00
CA LEU A 9 -32.93 -62.79 -46.88
C LEU A 9 -33.44 -61.85 -45.75
N ALA A 10 -32.56 -60.94 -45.33
CA ALA A 10 -32.77 -59.75 -44.48
C ALA A 10 -32.69 -60.00 -42.96
N VAL A 11 -32.05 -59.16 -42.14
CA VAL A 11 -32.02 -57.68 -42.15
C VAL A 11 -30.68 -57.17 -41.63
N LEU A 12 -30.07 -56.22 -42.35
CA LEU A 12 -29.02 -55.32 -41.87
C LEU A 12 -29.60 -54.43 -40.75
N GLY A 13 -29.15 -54.63 -39.52
CA GLY A 13 -29.45 -53.72 -38.41
C GLY A 13 -28.50 -52.52 -38.43
N THR A 14 -28.92 -51.43 -39.07
CA THR A 14 -28.39 -50.09 -38.82
C THR A 14 -28.69 -49.68 -37.38
N VAL A 15 -27.70 -49.73 -36.50
CA VAL A 15 -27.76 -49.03 -35.22
C VAL A 15 -27.22 -47.62 -35.46
N GLY A 16 -28.12 -46.72 -35.83
CA GLY A 16 -27.90 -45.28 -35.69
C GLY A 16 -28.22 -44.90 -34.25
N LEU A 17 -27.20 -44.55 -33.47
CA LEU A 17 -27.37 -43.85 -32.20
C LEU A 17 -26.41 -42.66 -32.17
N SER A 18 -26.95 -41.56 -32.70
CA SER A 18 -26.85 -40.19 -32.20
C SER A 18 -25.66 -39.89 -31.29
N ALA A 19 -24.59 -39.36 -31.88
CA ALA A 19 -23.66 -38.52 -31.14
C ALA A 19 -24.43 -37.24 -30.74
N ILE A 20 -24.98 -37.21 -29.52
CA ILE A 20 -25.36 -35.96 -28.87
C ILE A 20 -24.04 -35.27 -28.56
N GLY A 21 -23.58 -34.44 -29.51
CA GLY A 21 -22.55 -33.47 -29.23
C GLY A 21 -23.10 -32.52 -28.17
N PHE A 22 -22.68 -32.70 -26.93
CA PHE A 22 -22.72 -31.62 -25.96
C PHE A 22 -21.80 -30.54 -26.53
N LEU A 23 -22.40 -29.57 -27.21
CA LEU A 23 -21.81 -28.24 -27.41
C LEU A 23 -21.69 -27.64 -26.00
N GLY A 24 -20.65 -28.05 -25.28
CA GLY A 24 -20.22 -27.37 -24.07
C GLY A 24 -19.92 -25.95 -24.49
N VAL A 25 -20.73 -25.01 -24.00
CA VAL A 25 -20.37 -23.60 -24.03
C VAL A 25 -19.09 -23.51 -23.22
N VAL A 26 -17.95 -23.46 -23.92
CA VAL A 26 -16.68 -23.08 -23.34
C VAL A 26 -16.83 -21.62 -22.94
N ASN A 27 -17.21 -21.38 -21.69
CA ASN A 27 -17.00 -20.07 -21.12
C ASN A 27 -15.49 -19.85 -21.13
N PRO A 28 -14.98 -18.77 -21.76
CA PRO A 28 -13.58 -18.43 -21.62
C PRO A 28 -13.29 -18.33 -20.13
N ALA A 29 -12.22 -18.97 -19.67
CA ALA A 29 -11.76 -18.78 -18.30
C ALA A 29 -11.45 -17.29 -18.15
N GLU A 30 -12.20 -16.61 -17.30
CA GLU A 30 -11.92 -15.22 -16.93
C GLU A 30 -10.52 -15.19 -16.31
N ALA A 31 -9.69 -14.28 -16.78
CA ALA A 31 -8.34 -14.16 -16.26
C ALA A 31 -8.42 -13.65 -14.81
N ALA A 32 -7.66 -14.28 -13.91
CA ALA A 32 -7.58 -13.82 -12.53
C ALA A 32 -7.07 -12.37 -12.50
N THR A 33 -7.63 -11.56 -11.60
CA THR A 33 -7.30 -10.13 -11.48
C THR A 33 -6.96 -9.81 -10.04
N VAL A 34 -5.84 -9.12 -9.80
CA VAL A 34 -5.71 -8.32 -8.58
C VAL A 34 -6.40 -7.00 -8.84
N VAL A 35 -7.49 -6.72 -8.12
CA VAL A 35 -8.27 -5.51 -8.35
C VAL A 35 -7.54 -4.27 -7.86
N ALA A 36 -7.84 -3.13 -8.49
CA ALA A 36 -7.38 -1.81 -8.10
C ALA A 36 -7.73 -1.54 -6.63
N GLY A 37 -6.84 -0.87 -5.91
CA GLY A 37 -7.03 -0.59 -4.49
C GLY A 37 -5.89 0.24 -3.90
N SER A 38 -5.94 0.46 -2.59
CA SER A 38 -4.91 1.21 -1.86
C SER A 38 -4.20 0.34 -0.83
N ASP A 39 -2.88 0.46 -0.74
CA ASP A 39 -2.08 -0.13 0.33
C ASP A 39 -1.88 0.91 1.44
N TYR A 40 -2.34 0.56 2.64
CA TYR A 40 -2.21 1.38 3.84
C TYR A 40 -1.01 0.90 4.65
N LEU A 41 0.03 1.73 4.73
CA LEU A 41 1.33 1.33 5.22
C LEU A 41 1.78 2.20 6.40
N SER A 42 2.53 1.58 7.30
CA SER A 42 3.17 2.25 8.43
C SER A 42 4.68 2.04 8.40
N SER A 43 5.44 3.05 8.80
CA SER A 43 6.89 3.13 8.82
C SER A 43 7.39 3.04 10.28
N PRO A 44 7.85 1.86 10.75
CA PRO A 44 8.27 1.70 12.14
C PRO A 44 9.49 2.56 12.49
N ALA A 45 9.54 3.04 13.74
CA ALA A 45 10.58 3.96 14.16
C ALA A 45 12.00 3.39 14.05
N GLY A 46 12.90 4.18 13.47
CA GLY A 46 14.34 3.89 13.40
C GLY A 46 14.71 2.84 12.36
N LEU A 47 13.76 2.37 11.55
CA LEU A 47 14.03 1.40 10.49
C LEU A 47 14.09 2.03 9.09
N SER A 48 13.62 3.27 8.97
CA SER A 48 13.71 4.07 7.76
C SER A 48 14.77 5.15 7.95
N PHE A 49 15.62 5.38 6.94
CA PHE A 49 16.63 6.42 6.97
C PHE A 49 16.91 6.98 5.57
N TYR A 50 17.43 8.21 5.52
CA TYR A 50 17.89 8.85 4.30
C TYR A 50 19.13 9.70 4.57
N ASP A 51 20.13 9.64 3.68
CA ASP A 51 21.35 10.45 3.74
C ASP A 51 21.17 11.76 2.96
N PHE A 52 20.95 12.86 3.68
CA PHE A 52 20.75 14.17 3.09
C PHE A 52 22.07 14.90 2.82
N PRO A 53 22.28 15.43 1.60
CA PRO A 53 23.44 16.28 1.32
C PRO A 53 23.54 17.46 2.29
N GLY A 54 24.66 17.53 3.03
CA GLY A 54 24.95 18.62 3.98
C GLY A 54 24.32 18.47 5.37
N ILE A 55 23.49 17.45 5.61
CA ILE A 55 22.95 17.11 6.94
C ILE A 55 23.50 15.76 7.42
N GLY A 56 23.59 14.79 6.52
CA GLY A 56 23.95 13.40 6.81
C GLY A 56 22.72 12.50 6.97
N ILE A 57 22.94 11.33 7.57
CA ILE A 57 21.90 10.31 7.78
C ILE A 57 20.90 10.77 8.83
N VAL A 58 19.62 10.76 8.45
CA VAL A 58 18.49 11.02 9.34
C VAL A 58 17.63 9.75 9.40
N ASN A 59 17.35 9.28 10.61
CA ASN A 59 16.41 8.18 10.85
C ASN A 59 15.00 8.72 11.01
N PHE A 60 14.04 8.00 10.46
CA PHE A 60 12.64 8.40 10.40
C PHE A 60 11.71 7.38 11.05
N GLN A 61 10.53 7.89 11.39
CA GLN A 61 9.35 7.11 11.74
C GLN A 61 8.12 7.69 11.04
N GLY A 62 7.08 6.89 10.91
CA GLY A 62 5.78 7.32 10.43
C GLY A 62 5.15 8.39 11.32
N LEU A 63 4.55 9.40 10.68
CA LEU A 63 3.62 10.33 11.30
C LEU A 63 2.22 10.04 10.75
N PRO A 64 1.31 9.43 11.53
CA PRO A 64 0.04 8.97 10.98
C PRO A 64 -0.81 10.09 10.35
N ILE A 65 -1.29 9.85 9.14
CA ILE A 65 -2.12 10.75 8.33
C ILE A 65 -3.39 10.08 7.77
N GLY A 66 -3.49 8.76 7.92
CA GLY A 66 -4.63 7.96 7.46
C GLY A 66 -5.28 7.13 8.58
N PRO A 67 -6.14 6.17 8.22
CA PRO A 67 -6.71 5.24 9.19
C PRO A 67 -5.64 4.43 9.92
N GLY A 68 -5.87 4.14 11.20
CA GLY A 68 -4.91 3.42 12.03
C GLY A 68 -3.62 4.20 12.26
N ASP A 69 -2.48 3.54 12.07
CA ASP A 69 -1.14 4.15 12.09
C ASP A 69 -0.57 4.42 10.67
N THR A 70 -1.44 4.52 9.66
CA THR A 70 -1.04 4.76 8.26
C THR A 70 -0.31 6.08 8.12
N ASP A 71 0.91 6.03 7.59
CA ASP A 71 1.71 7.20 7.20
C ASP A 71 2.09 7.23 5.71
N THR A 72 1.89 6.11 5.01
CA THR A 72 2.17 5.99 3.58
C THR A 72 0.98 5.31 2.90
N ILE A 73 0.50 5.87 1.78
CA ILE A 73 -0.57 5.27 0.96
C ILE A 73 -0.09 5.10 -0.47
N ILE A 74 -0.20 3.88 -0.99
CA ILE A 74 0.11 3.55 -2.39
C ILE A 74 -1.15 3.04 -3.07
N LYS A 75 -1.58 3.70 -4.14
CA LYS A 75 -2.67 3.28 -5.01
C LYS A 75 -2.15 2.35 -6.09
N ARG A 76 -2.89 1.28 -6.37
CA ARG A 76 -2.64 0.30 -7.42
C ARG A 76 -3.82 0.27 -8.39
N GLN A 77 -3.56 0.12 -9.68
CA GLN A 77 -4.59 -0.16 -10.69
C GLN A 77 -4.88 -1.66 -10.80
N ASP A 78 -5.89 -2.04 -11.58
CA ASP A 78 -6.20 -3.44 -11.86
C ASP A 78 -5.01 -4.15 -12.53
N CYS A 79 -4.80 -5.40 -12.16
CA CYS A 79 -3.69 -6.22 -12.63
C CYS A 79 -4.22 -7.58 -13.08
N VAL A 80 -4.42 -7.74 -14.39
CA VAL A 80 -4.95 -8.98 -14.99
C VAL A 80 -3.79 -9.93 -15.30
N PHE A 81 -3.84 -11.15 -14.77
CA PHE A 81 -2.80 -12.15 -14.98
C PHE A 81 -2.71 -12.62 -16.43
N SER A 82 -1.49 -12.61 -16.97
CA SER A 82 -1.13 -13.21 -18.25
C SER A 82 -0.05 -14.25 -18.01
N GLY A 83 -0.45 -15.52 -17.89
CA GLY A 83 0.41 -16.56 -17.34
C GLY A 83 0.56 -16.41 -15.83
N SER A 84 1.80 -16.44 -15.32
CA SER A 84 2.11 -16.44 -13.88
C SER A 84 2.39 -15.04 -13.30
N SER A 85 2.17 -13.98 -14.08
CA SER A 85 2.43 -12.61 -13.62
C SER A 85 1.48 -11.60 -14.25
N CYS A 86 1.32 -10.46 -13.57
CA CYS A 86 0.71 -9.27 -14.10
C CYS A 86 1.56 -8.05 -13.72
N HIS A 87 1.28 -6.90 -14.35
CA HIS A 87 1.87 -5.62 -13.96
C HIS A 87 0.77 -4.58 -13.80
N THR A 88 0.98 -3.66 -12.87
CA THR A 88 0.06 -2.57 -12.58
C THR A 88 0.84 -1.27 -12.34
N ASP A 89 0.21 -0.15 -12.71
CA ASP A 89 0.74 1.17 -12.36
C ASP A 89 0.41 1.46 -10.90
N ILE A 90 1.37 2.09 -10.22
CA ILE A 90 1.25 2.47 -8.81
C ILE A 90 1.52 3.96 -8.61
N GLU A 91 0.85 4.55 -7.62
CA GLU A 91 1.01 5.95 -7.23
C GLU A 91 1.10 6.06 -5.71
N MET A 92 2.15 6.69 -5.18
CA MET A 92 2.17 7.08 -3.79
C MET A 92 1.41 8.40 -3.65
N THR A 93 0.25 8.37 -3.01
CA THR A 93 -0.59 9.57 -2.83
C THR A 93 -0.33 10.28 -1.52
N ASP A 94 0.24 9.56 -0.56
CA ASP A 94 0.46 10.06 0.78
C ASP A 94 1.76 9.51 1.35
N LEU A 95 2.54 10.39 1.96
CA LEU A 95 3.76 10.10 2.70
C LEU A 95 3.87 11.13 3.83
N SER A 96 4.07 10.68 5.06
CA SER A 96 4.33 11.56 6.19
C SER A 96 5.29 10.93 7.18
N LEU A 97 6.53 11.41 7.19
CA LEU A 97 7.56 10.93 8.12
C LEU A 97 8.06 12.07 9.00
N VAL A 98 8.57 11.71 10.18
CA VAL A 98 9.27 12.62 11.09
C VAL A 98 10.56 11.97 11.57
N SER A 99 11.62 12.77 11.76
CA SER A 99 12.87 12.30 12.33
C SER A 99 12.66 11.69 13.72
N THR A 100 13.31 10.56 14.00
CA THR A 100 13.19 9.91 15.32
C THR A 100 13.86 10.70 16.44
N GLU A 101 14.84 11.52 16.09
CA GLU A 101 15.59 12.38 16.99
C GLU A 101 15.76 13.76 16.35
N ALA A 102 15.93 14.79 17.17
CA ALA A 102 16.20 16.13 16.66
C ALA A 102 17.62 16.23 16.10
N ILE A 103 17.77 16.89 14.96
CA ILE A 103 19.01 17.01 14.22
C ILE A 103 19.63 18.39 14.44
N ASN A 104 20.91 18.44 14.81
CA ASN A 104 21.65 19.69 15.00
C ASN A 104 22.14 20.24 13.65
N ILE A 105 21.58 21.37 13.23
CA ILE A 105 21.95 22.08 12.01
C ILE A 105 22.40 23.48 12.42
N GLY A 106 23.70 23.75 12.29
CA GLY A 106 24.26 25.08 12.58
C GLY A 106 24.13 25.52 14.05
N GLY A 107 24.06 24.59 15.01
CA GLY A 107 23.95 24.87 16.44
C GLY A 107 22.52 24.95 16.96
N SER A 108 21.51 24.69 16.12
CA SER A 108 20.09 24.61 16.51
C SER A 108 19.54 23.22 16.20
N PHE A 109 18.64 22.73 17.04
CA PHE A 109 18.02 21.41 16.89
C PHE A 109 16.67 21.52 16.16
N PHE A 110 16.47 20.65 15.17
CA PHE A 110 15.26 20.60 14.36
C PHE A 110 14.66 19.20 14.32
N ASP A 111 13.33 19.14 14.35
CA ASP A 111 12.58 17.98 13.88
C ASP A 111 12.44 18.10 12.35
N ILE A 112 12.77 17.03 11.64
CA ILE A 112 12.73 16.98 10.18
C ILE A 112 11.50 16.19 9.74
N PHE A 113 10.69 16.76 8.87
CA PHE A 113 9.49 16.15 8.32
C PHE A 113 9.68 15.86 6.83
N VAL A 114 9.12 14.75 6.37
CA VAL A 114 9.08 14.37 4.95
C VAL A 114 7.63 14.24 4.51
N SER A 115 7.29 14.83 3.37
CA SER A 115 6.00 14.66 2.70
C SER A 115 6.18 14.62 1.19
N LEU A 116 5.17 14.16 0.45
CA LEU A 116 5.20 14.30 -1.01
C LEU A 116 5.27 15.76 -1.44
N THR A 117 5.97 16.03 -2.54
CA THR A 117 6.01 17.36 -3.15
C THR A 117 4.62 17.70 -3.69
N PRO A 118 3.97 18.80 -3.24
CA PRO A 118 2.60 19.12 -3.62
C PRO A 118 2.43 19.28 -5.14
N GLN A 119 1.29 18.84 -5.66
CA GLN A 119 0.92 18.96 -7.09
C GLN A 119 1.88 18.24 -8.05
N THR A 120 2.72 17.34 -7.53
CA THR A 120 3.55 16.45 -8.34
C THR A 120 3.19 15.01 -8.02
N THR A 121 3.21 14.15 -9.04
CA THR A 121 2.81 12.75 -8.90
C THR A 121 4.04 11.88 -8.67
N SER A 122 4.03 11.10 -7.59
CA SER A 122 5.01 10.02 -7.34
C SER A 122 4.44 8.71 -7.87
N ASN A 123 4.95 8.21 -8.99
CA ASN A 123 4.38 7.05 -9.70
C ASN A 123 5.43 6.02 -10.11
N GLY A 124 4.93 4.84 -10.45
CA GLY A 124 5.78 3.68 -10.70
C GLY A 124 5.02 2.49 -11.24
N LYS A 125 5.68 1.34 -11.19
CA LYS A 125 5.13 0.05 -11.61
C LYS A 125 5.36 -1.01 -10.54
N MET A 126 4.43 -1.95 -10.48
CA MET A 126 4.52 -3.15 -9.67
C MET A 126 4.29 -4.38 -10.55
N TRP A 127 5.10 -5.41 -10.33
CA TRP A 127 4.95 -6.74 -10.92
C TRP A 127 4.50 -7.69 -9.85
N ILE A 128 3.36 -8.34 -10.06
CA ILE A 128 2.74 -9.26 -9.12
C ILE A 128 2.78 -10.65 -9.74
N ASN A 129 3.30 -11.62 -9.00
CA ASN A 129 3.39 -13.01 -9.43
C ASN A 129 2.33 -13.85 -8.72
N ASP A 130 1.81 -14.87 -9.39
CA ASP A 130 0.81 -15.79 -8.86
C ASP A 130 1.35 -16.70 -7.74
N ASP A 131 2.67 -16.75 -7.58
CA ASP A 131 3.39 -17.46 -6.51
C ASP A 131 3.40 -16.71 -5.16
N GLY A 132 2.72 -15.56 -5.07
CA GLY A 132 2.65 -14.75 -3.86
C GLY A 132 3.82 -13.79 -3.69
N THR A 133 4.67 -13.60 -4.71
CA THR A 133 5.75 -12.60 -4.70
C THR A 133 5.39 -11.35 -5.49
N PHE A 134 6.04 -10.23 -5.18
CA PHE A 134 5.96 -9.02 -5.99
C PHE A 134 7.31 -8.30 -6.04
N SER A 135 7.45 -7.41 -7.03
CA SER A 135 8.51 -6.40 -7.08
C SER A 135 7.95 -5.07 -7.57
N SER A 136 8.60 -3.96 -7.25
CA SER A 136 8.16 -2.63 -7.69
C SER A 136 9.32 -1.67 -7.92
N GLU A 137 9.04 -0.66 -8.73
CA GLU A 137 9.87 0.53 -8.92
C GLU A 137 8.96 1.77 -8.88
N LEU A 138 9.28 2.73 -8.03
CA LEU A 138 8.48 3.92 -7.77
C LEU A 138 9.36 5.17 -7.78
N ASN A 139 9.07 6.12 -8.66
CA ASN A 139 9.65 7.45 -8.61
C ASN A 139 8.95 8.25 -7.51
N VAL A 140 9.69 8.68 -6.51
CA VAL A 140 9.16 9.46 -5.38
C VAL A 140 9.74 10.87 -5.42
N LEU A 141 8.84 11.85 -5.50
CA LEU A 141 9.15 13.27 -5.35
C LEU A 141 8.66 13.72 -3.99
N PHE A 142 9.57 14.18 -3.15
CA PHE A 142 9.27 14.51 -1.76
C PHE A 142 9.96 15.79 -1.32
N ASP A 143 9.28 16.51 -0.44
CA ASP A 143 9.79 17.70 0.23
C ASP A 143 10.19 17.37 1.66
N VAL A 144 11.21 18.09 2.12
CA VAL A 144 11.68 18.08 3.50
C VAL A 144 11.40 19.42 4.14
N SER A 145 10.93 19.41 5.37
CA SER A 145 10.72 20.64 6.14
C SER A 145 11.25 20.49 7.56
N PHE A 146 11.59 21.62 8.16
CA PHE A 146 12.32 21.69 9.43
C PHE A 146 11.51 22.54 10.40
N ALA A 147 11.19 21.99 11.56
CA ALA A 147 10.62 22.75 12.66
C ALA A 147 11.63 22.79 13.82
N PRO A 148 11.79 23.93 14.53
CA PRO A 148 12.52 23.93 15.80
C PRO A 148 12.02 22.80 16.69
N GLN A 149 12.93 22.10 17.36
CA GLN A 149 12.60 20.91 18.16
C GLN A 149 11.37 21.15 19.05
N GLY A 150 10.37 20.28 18.93
CA GLY A 150 9.14 20.30 19.73
C GLY A 150 8.10 21.35 19.32
N SER A 151 8.33 22.14 18.27
CA SER A 151 7.35 23.12 17.77
C SER A 151 6.29 22.52 16.84
N GLY A 152 6.50 21.27 16.39
CA GLY A 152 5.56 20.51 15.55
C GLY A 152 5.53 20.94 14.08
N ILE A 153 4.88 20.12 13.25
CA ILE A 153 4.87 20.28 11.78
C ILE A 153 4.26 21.61 11.31
N GLY A 154 3.35 22.23 12.08
CA GLY A 154 2.75 23.52 11.72
C GLY A 154 3.74 24.70 11.73
N SER A 155 4.92 24.51 12.32
CA SER A 155 6.02 25.48 12.32
C SER A 155 7.12 25.10 11.32
N ALA A 156 6.94 24.01 10.55
CA ALA A 156 7.96 23.49 9.67
C ALA A 156 8.12 24.35 8.40
N SER A 157 9.36 24.58 8.01
CA SER A 157 9.71 25.32 6.79
C SER A 157 10.99 24.78 6.17
N CYS A 158 11.22 25.03 4.89
CA CYS A 158 12.51 24.75 4.27
C CYS A 158 13.55 25.77 4.77
N ILE A 159 14.62 25.28 5.43
CA ILE A 159 15.74 26.13 5.90
C ILE A 159 17.02 25.94 5.07
N LEU A 160 16.98 25.03 4.09
CA LEU A 160 18.07 24.78 3.14
C LEU A 160 17.85 25.56 1.84
N GLN A 161 18.86 25.57 0.96
CA GLN A 161 18.71 26.13 -0.38
C GLN A 161 17.72 25.35 -1.25
N ASN A 162 17.66 24.03 -1.08
CA ASN A 162 16.70 23.16 -1.72
C ASN A 162 16.23 22.11 -0.70
N CYS A 163 14.92 21.92 -0.61
CA CYS A 163 14.33 20.89 0.22
C CYS A 163 13.42 19.94 -0.58
N SER A 164 13.40 20.05 -1.90
CA SER A 164 12.69 19.12 -2.78
C SER A 164 13.68 18.12 -3.38
N PHE A 165 13.34 16.85 -3.26
CA PHE A 165 14.16 15.72 -3.66
C PHE A 165 13.38 14.78 -4.58
N ALA A 166 14.11 14.00 -5.37
CA ALA A 166 13.55 12.95 -6.18
C ALA A 166 14.44 11.70 -6.02
N ASP A 167 13.81 10.54 -5.87
CA ASP A 167 14.49 9.26 -5.83
C ASP A 167 13.65 8.16 -6.49
N ILE A 168 14.28 7.03 -6.76
CA ILE A 168 13.62 5.82 -7.23
C ILE A 168 13.71 4.79 -6.10
N LEU A 169 12.55 4.41 -5.58
CA LEU A 169 12.40 3.34 -4.62
C LEU A 169 12.18 2.03 -5.35
N THR A 170 12.95 1.00 -5.00
CA THR A 170 12.68 -0.37 -5.43
C THR A 170 12.37 -1.25 -4.25
N ALA A 171 11.39 -2.14 -4.42
CA ALA A 171 11.06 -3.13 -3.41
C ALA A 171 10.78 -4.50 -4.03
N SER A 172 10.88 -5.50 -3.17
CA SER A 172 10.35 -6.84 -3.42
C SER A 172 9.83 -7.41 -2.11
N GLY A 173 8.88 -8.33 -2.21
CA GLY A 173 8.26 -8.90 -1.01
C GLY A 173 7.27 -10.01 -1.33
N GLN A 174 6.48 -10.33 -0.32
CA GLN A 174 5.38 -11.29 -0.41
C GLN A 174 4.05 -10.56 -0.35
N TRP A 175 3.02 -11.14 -0.95
CA TRP A 175 1.65 -10.66 -0.90
C TRP A 175 0.66 -11.80 -0.69
N GLY A 176 -0.56 -11.46 -0.32
CA GLY A 176 -1.67 -12.40 -0.25
C GLY A 176 -3.01 -11.72 -0.46
N SER A 177 -4.05 -12.52 -0.73
CA SER A 177 -5.41 -12.05 -0.99
C SER A 177 -6.25 -11.81 0.26
N GLN A 178 -5.70 -12.10 1.44
CA GLN A 178 -6.37 -11.93 2.73
C GLN A 178 -5.60 -10.94 3.59
N PRO A 179 -6.30 -10.05 4.31
CA PRO A 179 -5.63 -9.12 5.19
C PRO A 179 -4.91 -9.85 6.32
N PRO A 180 -3.67 -9.45 6.68
CA PRO A 180 -3.02 -9.96 7.87
C PRO A 180 -3.76 -9.52 9.14
N ALA A 181 -3.56 -10.24 10.25
CA ALA A 181 -4.22 -9.92 11.50
C ALA A 181 -3.90 -8.49 11.98
N GLY A 182 -4.96 -7.74 12.32
CA GLY A 182 -4.85 -6.36 12.81
C GLY A 182 -4.64 -5.30 11.73
N ALA A 183 -4.59 -5.69 10.45
CA ALA A 183 -4.47 -4.75 9.33
C ALA A 183 -5.56 -3.67 9.38
N VAL A 184 -5.22 -2.46 8.99
CA VAL A 184 -6.19 -1.42 8.63
C VAL A 184 -7.01 -1.92 7.45
N ILE A 185 -8.34 -1.89 7.59
CA ILE A 185 -9.27 -2.31 6.55
C ILE A 185 -10.12 -1.11 6.12
N VAL A 186 -10.00 -0.74 4.85
CA VAL A 186 -10.88 0.20 4.17
C VAL A 186 -11.70 -0.61 3.16
N LYS A 187 -12.99 -0.80 3.48
CA LYS A 187 -13.90 -1.61 2.67
C LYS A 187 -14.53 -0.79 1.54
N GLY A 188 -14.69 -1.41 0.37
CA GLY A 188 -15.39 -0.82 -0.77
C GLY A 188 -16.04 -1.85 -1.70
N LEU A 189 -16.80 -1.37 -2.67
CA LEU A 189 -17.18 -2.18 -3.84
C LEU A 189 -16.02 -2.18 -4.84
N VAL A 190 -15.88 -3.23 -5.67
CA VAL A 190 -14.90 -3.23 -6.78
C VAL A 190 -15.00 -1.93 -7.58
N GLY A 191 -13.85 -1.30 -7.85
CA GLY A 191 -13.74 0.02 -8.48
C GLY A 191 -13.58 1.19 -7.49
N ASN A 192 -13.68 0.95 -6.18
CA ASN A 192 -13.31 1.94 -5.18
C ASN A 192 -11.79 1.94 -4.97
N GLN A 193 -11.10 2.91 -5.58
CA GLN A 193 -9.65 3.03 -5.51
C GLN A 193 -9.08 3.14 -4.07
N ASP A 194 -9.85 3.68 -3.13
CA ASP A 194 -9.40 3.85 -1.74
C ASP A 194 -9.61 2.57 -0.92
N ALA A 195 -10.30 1.54 -1.44
CA ALA A 195 -10.47 0.30 -0.71
C ALA A 195 -9.24 -0.62 -0.82
N ASN A 196 -8.97 -1.35 0.26
CA ASN A 196 -7.99 -2.43 0.27
C ASN A 196 -8.64 -3.80 0.47
N LEU A 197 -9.93 -3.82 0.81
CA LEU A 197 -10.76 -5.02 0.89
C LEU A 197 -12.06 -4.78 0.11
N HIS A 198 -12.25 -5.52 -0.97
CA HIS A 198 -13.40 -5.35 -1.83
C HIS A 198 -14.52 -6.33 -1.50
N THR A 199 -15.75 -5.83 -1.57
CA THR A 199 -16.96 -6.65 -1.67
C THR A 199 -17.25 -6.93 -3.14
N ASN A 200 -18.17 -7.84 -3.46
CA ASN A 200 -18.62 -8.13 -4.82
C ASN A 200 -17.54 -8.52 -5.86
N LEU A 201 -16.41 -9.09 -5.41
CA LEU A 201 -15.38 -9.66 -6.29
C LEU A 201 -15.97 -10.74 -7.20
N SER A 202 -15.58 -10.73 -8.48
CA SER A 202 -15.93 -11.81 -9.41
C SER A 202 -15.12 -13.06 -9.09
N LEU A 203 -15.51 -14.20 -9.65
CA LEU A 203 -14.76 -15.44 -9.47
C LEU A 203 -13.38 -15.31 -10.14
N GLY A 204 -12.31 -15.38 -9.35
CA GLY A 204 -10.93 -15.23 -9.84
C GLY A 204 -10.33 -13.85 -9.53
N ASP A 205 -11.14 -12.89 -9.09
CA ASP A 205 -10.63 -11.62 -8.59
C ASP A 205 -10.11 -11.76 -7.15
N SER A 206 -9.13 -10.94 -6.81
CA SER A 206 -8.53 -10.92 -5.47
C SER A 206 -8.11 -9.51 -5.07
N ASP A 207 -8.17 -9.26 -3.76
CA ASP A 207 -7.47 -8.15 -3.15
C ASP A 207 -5.97 -8.44 -3.05
N PHE A 208 -5.20 -7.43 -2.66
CA PHE A 208 -3.78 -7.56 -2.42
C PHE A 208 -3.41 -6.89 -1.11
N PHE A 209 -2.69 -7.66 -0.29
CA PHE A 209 -2.13 -7.21 0.97
C PHE A 209 -0.68 -7.62 1.02
N LEU A 210 0.19 -6.70 1.42
CA LEU A 210 1.58 -7.04 1.71
C LEU A 210 1.66 -8.05 2.86
N ALA A 211 2.51 -9.05 2.70
CA ALA A 211 2.80 -10.04 3.73
C ALA A 211 4.18 -9.75 4.33
N GLY A 212 4.18 -9.25 5.57
CA GLY A 212 5.39 -8.99 6.33
C GLY A 212 5.94 -7.57 6.18
N ILE A 213 7.25 -7.46 6.32
CA ILE A 213 8.00 -6.21 6.21
C ILE A 213 8.47 -6.06 4.76
N VAL A 214 8.35 -4.84 4.21
CA VAL A 214 8.88 -4.50 2.88
C VAL A 214 9.95 -3.41 3.04
N ASP A 215 11.11 -3.67 2.43
CA ASP A 215 12.19 -2.69 2.30
C ASP A 215 12.09 -2.03 0.93
N HIS A 216 11.90 -0.71 0.92
CA HIS A 216 12.12 0.11 -0.24
C HIS A 216 13.57 0.63 -0.21
N ASP A 217 14.40 0.11 -1.11
CA ASP A 217 15.77 0.56 -1.28
C ASP A 217 15.81 1.78 -2.22
N HIS A 218 16.52 2.81 -1.79
CA HIS A 218 16.75 4.02 -2.59
C HIS A 218 17.84 3.77 -3.63
N LYS A 219 17.59 4.11 -4.90
CA LYS A 219 18.57 3.94 -5.99
C LYS A 219 19.52 5.12 -6.14
N THR A 220 19.06 6.34 -5.90
CA THR A 220 19.83 7.55 -6.20
C THR A 220 20.67 7.99 -5.01
N PHE A 221 20.11 7.87 -3.81
CA PHE A 221 20.77 8.24 -2.56
C PHE A 221 20.87 7.05 -1.61
N ALA A 222 21.79 7.12 -0.65
CA ALA A 222 21.83 6.11 0.41
C ALA A 222 20.60 6.30 1.31
N GLY A 223 19.69 5.34 1.26
CA GLY A 223 18.47 5.37 2.04
C GLY A 223 17.75 4.04 2.03
N LYS A 224 16.88 3.87 3.01
CA LYS A 224 15.95 2.75 3.11
C LYS A 224 14.64 3.25 3.69
N HIS A 225 13.53 2.94 3.05
CA HIS A 225 12.19 3.17 3.59
C HIS A 225 11.56 1.81 3.91
N ARG A 226 11.55 1.45 5.18
CA ARG A 226 10.95 0.19 5.65
C ARG A 226 9.51 0.41 6.07
N VAL A 227 8.62 -0.39 5.50
CA VAL A 227 7.19 -0.35 5.79
C VAL A 227 6.63 -1.70 6.23
N VAL A 228 5.51 -1.65 6.93
CA VAL A 228 4.62 -2.77 7.23
C VAL A 228 3.19 -2.38 6.88
N VAL A 229 2.29 -3.36 6.78
CA VAL A 229 0.85 -3.07 6.72
C VAL A 229 0.44 -2.29 7.97
N ALA A 230 -0.21 -1.15 7.78
CA ALA A 230 -0.72 -0.32 8.86
C ALA A 230 -1.70 -1.12 9.72
N LYS A 231 -1.72 -0.83 11.02
CA LYS A 231 -2.56 -1.50 12.01
C LYS A 231 -3.60 -0.55 12.59
N THR A 232 -4.77 -1.11 12.88
CA THR A 232 -5.74 -0.38 13.69
C THR A 232 -5.29 -0.45 15.15
N PRO A 233 -5.11 0.69 15.87
CA PRO A 233 -4.77 0.66 17.27
C PRO A 233 -5.79 -0.15 18.05
N GLU A 234 -5.33 -1.07 18.89
CA GLU A 234 -6.19 -1.78 19.83
C GLU A 234 -6.98 -0.75 20.67
N PRO A 235 -8.27 -0.99 20.99
CA PRO A 235 -9.14 -0.01 21.66
C PRO A 235 -8.56 0.58 22.97
N SER A 236 -7.68 -0.16 23.64
CA SER A 236 -7.00 0.29 24.86
C SER A 236 -5.95 1.38 24.61
N SER A 237 -5.29 1.38 23.45
CA SER A 237 -4.31 2.41 23.05
C SER A 237 -4.98 3.73 22.66
N ALA A 238 -6.21 3.68 22.14
CA ALA A 238 -6.99 4.86 21.78
C ALA A 238 -7.44 5.70 22.99
N LEU A 239 -7.62 5.07 24.16
CA LEU A 239 -7.92 5.79 25.40
C LEU A 239 -6.68 6.55 25.92
N ALA A 240 -5.49 5.98 25.78
CA ALA A 240 -4.26 6.60 26.28
C ALA A 240 -3.90 7.91 25.54
N THR A 241 -4.19 8.02 24.24
CA THR A 241 -3.89 9.23 23.45
C THR A 241 -4.84 10.39 23.72
N ILE A 242 -6.11 10.11 24.07
CA ILE A 242 -7.08 11.13 24.48
C ILE A 242 -6.65 11.82 25.80
N PHE A 243 -6.03 11.09 26.72
CA PHE A 243 -5.56 11.67 27.99
C PHE A 243 -4.34 12.59 27.84
N ILE A 244 -3.51 12.42 26.80
CA ILE A 244 -2.37 13.31 26.54
C ILE A 244 -2.86 14.63 25.91
N GLY A 245 -3.87 14.59 25.04
CA GLY A 245 -4.43 15.79 24.39
C GLY A 245 -5.19 16.75 25.31
N LEU A 246 -5.77 16.28 26.41
CA LEU A 246 -6.53 17.11 27.35
C LEU A 246 -5.70 17.74 28.48
N GLY A 247 -4.50 17.21 28.77
CA GLY A 247 -3.61 17.75 29.79
C GLY A 247 -3.00 19.11 29.43
N ALA A 248 -2.90 19.45 28.14
CA ALA A 248 -2.31 20.70 27.68
C ALA A 248 -3.27 21.92 27.74
N MET A 249 -4.59 21.71 27.83
CA MET A 249 -5.56 22.81 27.75
C MET A 249 -5.98 23.45 29.08
N PHE A 250 -5.60 22.89 30.24
CA PHE A 250 -5.97 23.44 31.56
C PHE A 250 -4.84 24.17 32.31
N GLY A 251 -3.65 24.30 31.70
CA GLY A 251 -2.44 24.81 32.38
C GLY A 251 -2.13 26.31 32.27
N LEU A 252 -2.90 27.12 31.53
CA LEU A 252 -2.56 28.54 31.29
C LEU A 252 -3.73 29.49 31.58
N ARG A 253 -4.04 29.68 32.88
CA ARG A 253 -4.77 30.88 33.35
C ARG A 253 -4.56 31.14 34.85
N LYS A 254 -3.49 31.88 35.17
CA LYS A 254 -3.26 32.72 36.38
C LYS A 254 -1.79 33.15 36.35
N ASN A 255 -1.34 34.40 36.44
CA ASN A 255 -1.91 35.68 36.83
C ASN A 255 -1.05 36.79 36.17
N ARG A 256 -1.65 37.69 35.38
CA ARG A 256 -1.13 39.06 35.24
C ARG A 256 -1.85 39.89 36.31
N LYS A 257 -1.14 40.30 37.36
CA LYS A 257 -1.59 41.40 38.22
C LYS A 257 -0.59 42.56 38.13
N SER A 258 -1.14 43.62 37.56
CA SER A 258 -0.79 45.03 37.56
C SER A 258 0.43 45.51 38.33
N GLN A 259 1.23 46.27 37.59
CA GLN A 259 2.08 47.37 38.02
C GLN A 259 1.24 48.46 38.73
N LYS A 260 1.76 48.96 39.85
CA LYS A 260 1.57 50.24 40.59
C LYS A 260 2.41 50.06 41.88
N ASP A 261 3.37 50.89 42.25
CA ASP A 261 3.60 52.33 42.01
C ASP A 261 5.02 52.63 41.50
#